data_AF-A0A8T3TWC8-F1
#
_entry.id   AF-A0A8T3TWC8-F1
#
_cell.length_a   1.000
_cell.length_b   1.000
_cell.length_c   1.000
_cell.angle_alpha   90.00
_cell.angle_beta   90.00
_cell.angle_gamma   90.00
#
_symmetry.space_group_name_H-M   'P 1'
#
loop_
_entity.id
_entity.type
_entity.pdbx_description
1 polymer ?
#
loop_
_entity_poly.entity_id
_entity_poly.type
_entity_poly.pdbx_seq_one_letter_code
_entity_poly.pdbx_strand_id
1 'polypeptide(L)' 'GVSRQSVYELLRERRGLSPEMALRLARLFGNSAAFWLNLQRAIDLHEAHAAIEDDVRHIDPLHVG' A
#
# COMPACT_ATOMS: atom_id res chain seq x y z
N GLY A 1 -24.02 7.37 8.85
CA GLY A 1 -23.25 7.39 7.59
C GLY A 1 -21.86 7.89 7.88
N VAL A 2 -20.82 7.27 7.32
CA VAL A 2 -19.43 7.76 7.48
C VAL A 2 -19.32 9.11 6.78
N SER A 3 -18.87 10.15 7.48
CA SER A 3 -18.75 11.49 6.89
C SER A 3 -17.52 11.58 5.98
N ARG A 4 -17.55 12.47 5.00
CA ARG A 4 -16.38 12.77 4.15
C ARG A 4 -15.16 13.18 4.98
N GLN A 5 -15.39 13.82 6.13
CA GLN A 5 -14.36 14.23 7.06
C GLN A 5 -13.68 13.02 7.71
N SER A 6 -14.44 11.98 8.09
CA SER A 6 -13.87 10.73 8.60
C SER A 6 -13.04 9.99 7.54
N VAL A 7 -13.42 10.07 6.26
CA VAL A 7 -12.60 9.52 5.17
C VAL A 7 -11.33 10.37 4.97
N TYR A 8 -11.44 11.68 5.11
CA TYR A 8 -10.33 12.61 4.90
C TYR A 8 -9.27 12.49 6.00
N GLU A 9 -9.67 12.41 7.26
CA GLU A 9 -8.78 12.19 8.42
C GLU A 9 -8.00 10.88 8.27
N LEU A 10 -8.69 9.85 7.81
CA LEU A 10 -8.19 8.49 7.63
C LEU A 10 -7.21 8.38 6.45
N LEU A 11 -7.37 9.20 5.41
CA LEU A 11 -6.39 9.40 4.34
C LEU A 11 -5.23 10.30 4.76
N ARG A 12 -5.41 11.15 5.78
CA ARG A 12 -4.45 12.16 6.24
C ARG A 12 -3.51 11.62 7.33
N GLU A 13 -3.92 10.60 8.08
CA GLU A 13 -3.11 9.91 9.10
C GLU A 13 -2.10 8.88 8.54
N ARG A 14 -1.82 8.88 7.22
CA ARG A 14 -1.03 7.87 6.48
C ARG A 14 0.42 7.66 6.99
N ARG A 15 0.55 6.97 8.11
CA ARG A 15 1.57 5.94 8.29
C ARG A 15 1.02 4.63 7.70
N GLY A 16 0.99 4.54 6.36
CA GLY A 16 0.54 3.36 5.62
C GLY A 16 -0.95 2.99 5.80
N LEU A 17 -1.58 2.48 4.75
CA LEU A 17 -2.93 1.92 4.81
C LEU A 17 -2.89 0.53 5.46
N SER A 18 -3.52 0.37 6.64
CA SER A 18 -3.58 -0.93 7.33
C SER A 18 -4.65 -1.88 6.74
N PRO A 19 -4.55 -3.21 6.96
CA PRO A 19 -5.57 -4.16 6.53
C PRO A 19 -6.99 -3.87 7.06
N GLU A 20 -7.13 -3.44 8.30
CA GLU A 20 -8.42 -3.05 8.89
C GLU A 20 -9.01 -1.87 8.14
N MET A 21 -8.16 -0.95 7.68
CA MET A 21 -8.58 0.19 6.90
C MET A 21 -9.02 -0.18 5.49
N ALA A 22 -8.30 -1.10 4.85
CA ALA A 22 -8.69 -1.65 3.57
C ALA A 22 -10.10 -2.26 3.60
N LEU A 23 -10.45 -2.98 4.68
CA LEU A 23 -11.78 -3.55 4.87
C LEU A 23 -12.86 -2.46 5.01
N ARG A 24 -12.58 -1.39 5.75
CA ARG A 24 -13.51 -0.26 5.92
C ARG A 24 -13.74 0.47 4.59
N LEU A 25 -12.68 0.72 3.82
CA LEU A 25 -12.74 1.37 2.52
C LEU A 25 -13.45 0.49 1.49
N ALA A 26 -13.19 -0.81 1.48
CA ALA A 26 -13.89 -1.78 0.65
C ALA A 26 -15.40 -1.74 0.87
N ARG A 27 -15.83 -1.76 2.15
CA ARG A 27 -17.26 -1.68 2.50
C ARG A 27 -17.87 -0.33 2.10
N LEU A 28 -17.11 0.76 2.24
CA LEU A 28 -17.55 2.11 1.96
C LEU A 28 -17.73 2.38 0.46
N PHE A 29 -16.77 1.93 -0.36
CA PHE A 29 -16.72 2.22 -1.79
C PHE A 29 -17.24 1.08 -2.68
N GLY A 30 -17.60 -0.06 -2.10
CA GLY A 30 -18.16 -1.19 -2.85
C GLY A 30 -17.13 -1.92 -3.71
N ASN A 31 -15.87 -1.94 -3.30
CA ASN A 31 -14.78 -2.65 -3.98
C ASN A 31 -14.07 -3.59 -3.00
N SER A 32 -12.91 -4.14 -3.37
CA SER A 32 -12.19 -5.13 -2.57
C SER A 32 -11.17 -4.49 -1.62
N ALA A 33 -10.95 -5.11 -0.45
CA ALA A 33 -9.85 -4.70 0.44
C ALA A 33 -8.48 -4.91 -0.24
N ALA A 34 -8.37 -5.95 -1.09
CA ALA A 34 -7.18 -6.21 -1.88
C ALA A 34 -6.80 -5.05 -2.81
N PHE A 35 -7.78 -4.33 -3.38
CA PHE A 35 -7.52 -3.13 -4.19
C PHE A 35 -6.73 -2.08 -3.39
N TRP A 36 -7.17 -1.79 -2.17
CA TRP A 36 -6.53 -0.80 -1.30
C TRP A 36 -5.16 -1.23 -0.81
N LEU A 37 -5.00 -2.52 -0.44
CA LEU A 37 -3.72 -3.07 -0.04
C LEU A 37 -2.71 -3.10 -1.19
N ASN A 38 -3.16 -3.36 -2.41
CA ASN A 38 -2.29 -3.32 -3.59
C ASN A 38 -1.80 -1.90 -3.88
N LEU A 39 -2.64 -0.88 -3.68
CA LEU A 39 -2.21 0.52 -3.78
C LEU A 39 -1.13 0.86 -2.75
N GLN A 40 -1.30 0.41 -1.49
CA GLN A 40 -0.28 0.62 -0.46
C GLN A 40 1.02 -0.10 -0.82
N ARG A 41 0.94 -1.36 -1.24
CA ARG A 41 2.10 -2.16 -1.66
C ARG A 41 2.86 -1.53 -2.81
N ALA A 42 2.17 -0.93 -3.77
CA ALA A 42 2.82 -0.26 -4.90
C ALA A 42 3.63 0.96 -4.43
N ILE A 43 3.10 1.73 -3.47
CA ILE A 43 3.80 2.87 -2.86
C ILE A 43 5.00 2.35 -2.05
N ASP A 44 4.78 1.37 -1.18
CA ASP A 44 5.85 0.78 -0.35
C ASP A 44 6.99 0.23 -1.21
N LEU A 45 6.65 -0.44 -2.33
CA LEU A 45 7.63 -0.98 -3.25
C LEU A 45 8.39 0.14 -3.98
N HIS A 46 7.72 1.22 -4.37
CA HIS A 46 8.38 2.36 -5.01
C HIS A 46 9.36 3.04 -4.05
N GLU A 47 8.93 3.30 -2.81
CA GLU A 47 9.77 3.91 -1.77
C GLU A 47 10.94 2.99 -1.39
N ALA A 48 10.68 1.68 -1.21
CA ALA A 48 11.73 0.70 -0.94
C ALA A 48 12.72 0.63 -2.10
N HIS A 49 12.24 0.52 -3.35
CA HIS A 49 13.10 0.49 -4.52
C HIS A 49 14.01 1.71 -4.59
N ALA A 50 13.49 2.91 -4.35
CA ALA A 50 14.31 4.12 -4.32
C ALA A 50 15.33 4.13 -3.16
N ALA A 51 14.99 3.54 -2.02
CA ALA A 51 15.84 3.52 -0.83
C ALA A 51 16.99 2.50 -0.92
N ILE A 52 16.80 1.37 -1.60
CA ILE A 52 17.78 0.27 -1.68
C ILE A 52 18.26 -0.01 -3.11
N GLU A 53 18.09 0.95 -4.04
CA GLU A 53 18.35 0.74 -5.46
C GLU A 53 19.78 0.22 -5.71
N ASP A 54 20.78 0.85 -5.10
CA ASP A 54 22.18 0.48 -5.29
C ASP A 54 22.49 -0.90 -4.69
N ASP A 55 21.98 -1.20 -3.50
CA ASP A 55 22.14 -2.52 -2.87
C ASP A 55 21.53 -3.63 -3.73
N VAL A 56 20.34 -3.40 -4.29
CA VAL A 56 19.64 -4.35 -5.16
C VAL A 56 20.39 -4.58 -6.47
N ARG A 57 21.03 -3.56 -7.06
CA ARG A 57 21.84 -3.69 -8.29
C ARG A 57 23.03 -4.62 -8.14
N HIS A 58 23.52 -4.84 -6.92
CA HIS A 58 24.63 -5.73 -6.63
C HIS A 58 24.21 -7.19 -6.37
N ILE A 59 22.91 -7.50 -6.43
CA ILE A 59 22.40 -8.86 -6.24
C ILE A 59 22.33 -9.59 -7.58
N ASP A 60 23.13 -10.63 -7.74
CA ASP A 60 23.10 -11.50 -8.92
C ASP A 60 21.89 -12.45 -8.89
N PRO A 61 21.07 -12.52 -9.96
CA PRO A 61 19.98 -13.47 -10.05
C PRO A 61 20.45 -14.92 -10.02
N LEU A 62 19.77 -15.75 -9.22
CA LEU A 62 20.02 -17.18 -9.19
C LEU A 62 19.48 -17.86 -10.45
N HIS A 63 20.38 -18.45 -11.24
CA HIS A 63 20.02 -19.31 -12.36
C HIS A 63 19.98 -20.75 -11.86
N VAL A 64 18.78 -21.28 -11.65
CA VAL A 64 18.55 -22.72 -11.42
C VAL A 64 18.15 -23.36 -12.75
N GLY A 65 19.02 -24.23 -13.26
CA GLY A 65 18.79 -25.04 -14.46
C GLY A 65 18.08 -26.35 -14.17
#